data_AF-A0AAV9W435-F1
#
_entry.id   AF-A0AAV9W435-F1
#
_cell.length_a   1.000
_cell.length_b   1.000
_cell.length_c   1.000
_cell.angle_alpha   90.00
_cell.angle_beta   90.00
_cell.angle_gamma   90.00
#
_symmetry.space_group_name_H-M   'P 1'
#
loop_
_entity.id
_entity.type
_entity.pdbx_description
1 polymer ?
#
loop_
_entity_poly.entity_id
_entity_poly.type
_entity_poly.pdbx_seq_one_letter_code
_entity_poly.pdbx_strand_id
1 'polypeptide(L)'
;MDDPIIWGILPFKYFLTPENLRWTLGSHDICFKNRFTTAFFTNGQVLPTYRLRHSPHGGLFQPVMEQTIQMLTHPTLRNSIASSSLSPTAFTDSNSNGGGNKPPIWLHIFPEGQIYQHPTFQMRYFKWGVARYILELPQAPIILPLFFTGMQDVMHEKRTFPRFIPRIGNDISITFGNAVPLEKWDDVRREWRGIREKCIVIGGEEGERLLREGEEAVKLRVKVALMVRDEVEKLRVASGYPPNMPESALAETFKDKTSYLHEFEADPEKHVNS
;
A
#
# COMPACT_ATOMS: atom_id res chain seq x y z
N MET A 1 -6.38 1.22 12.72
CA MET A 1 -7.60 1.10 11.88
C MET A 1 -7.61 2.34 11.00
N ASP A 2 -6.60 2.50 10.16
CA ASP A 2 -6.12 3.86 9.86
C ASP A 2 -6.90 4.48 8.69
N ASP A 3 -7.20 3.66 7.69
CA ASP A 3 -7.94 4.07 6.50
C ASP A 3 -9.38 4.58 6.79
N PRO A 4 -10.24 3.89 7.55
CA PRO A 4 -11.57 4.44 7.86
C PRO A 4 -11.53 5.72 8.70
N ILE A 5 -10.47 5.96 9.47
CA ILE A 5 -10.35 7.16 10.32
C ILE A 5 -9.85 8.34 9.49
N ILE A 6 -8.76 8.15 8.72
CA ILE A 6 -8.17 9.18 7.86
C ILE A 6 -9.22 9.80 6.94
N TRP A 7 -10.12 8.96 6.42
CA TRP A 7 -11.12 9.41 5.46
C TRP A 7 -12.50 9.57 6.07
N GLY A 8 -12.72 9.07 7.29
CA GLY A 8 -13.95 9.24 8.07
C GLY A 8 -14.25 10.70 8.43
N ILE A 9 -13.23 11.57 8.39
CA ILE A 9 -13.36 13.01 8.59
C ILE A 9 -14.00 13.74 7.39
N LEU A 10 -14.10 13.10 6.22
CA LEU A 10 -14.69 13.73 5.05
C LEU A 10 -16.21 13.93 5.22
N PRO A 11 -16.79 14.99 4.62
CA PRO A 11 -18.23 15.20 4.63
C PRO A 11 -19.01 13.99 4.12
N PHE A 12 -20.12 13.65 4.79
CA PHE A 12 -20.84 12.39 4.55
C PHE A 12 -21.27 12.18 3.08
N LYS A 13 -21.53 13.27 2.35
CA LYS A 13 -21.84 13.25 0.90
C LYS A 13 -20.82 12.48 0.05
N TYR A 14 -19.55 12.43 0.46
CA TYR A 14 -18.51 11.72 -0.28
C TYR A 14 -18.62 10.19 -0.11
N PHE A 15 -19.14 9.69 1.02
CA PHE A 15 -19.40 8.26 1.19
C PHE A 15 -20.62 7.76 0.40
N LEU A 16 -21.54 8.66 0.06
CA LEU A 16 -22.73 8.34 -0.73
C LEU A 16 -22.44 8.20 -2.23
N THR A 17 -21.25 8.58 -2.69
CA THR A 17 -20.84 8.47 -4.09
C THR A 17 -19.65 7.51 -4.19
N PRO A 18 -19.87 6.21 -4.49
CA PRO A 18 -18.80 5.21 -4.53
C PRO A 18 -17.67 5.54 -5.53
N GLU A 19 -17.96 6.35 -6.53
CA GLU A 19 -17.00 6.84 -7.52
C GLU A 19 -15.97 7.83 -6.94
N ASN A 20 -16.32 8.52 -5.84
CA ASN A 20 -15.41 9.43 -5.14
C ASN A 20 -14.60 8.73 -4.05
N LEU A 21 -14.92 7.47 -3.76
CA LEU A 21 -14.23 6.69 -2.76
C LEU A 21 -12.99 6.02 -3.37
N ARG A 22 -11.97 5.87 -2.51
CA ARG A 22 -10.71 5.21 -2.87
C ARG A 22 -10.87 3.71 -2.72
N TRP A 23 -10.11 2.98 -3.52
CA TRP A 23 -9.83 1.60 -3.20
C TRP A 23 -8.68 1.53 -2.21
N THR A 24 -8.68 0.53 -1.33
CA THR A 24 -7.56 0.28 -0.43
C THR A 24 -7.35 -1.22 -0.22
N LEU A 25 -6.19 -1.58 0.31
CA LEU A 25 -5.83 -2.96 0.61
C LEU A 25 -5.91 -3.20 2.12
N GLY A 26 -6.85 -4.04 2.53
CA GLY A 26 -7.07 -4.39 3.93
C GLY A 26 -6.60 -5.80 4.26
N SER A 27 -6.06 -6.02 5.46
CA SER A 27 -5.63 -7.36 5.90
C SER A 27 -6.84 -8.27 6.09
N HIS A 28 -6.88 -9.41 5.39
CA HIS A 28 -8.00 -10.35 5.44
C HIS A 28 -8.32 -10.78 6.88
N ASP A 29 -7.30 -11.15 7.64
CA ASP A 29 -7.43 -11.64 9.01
C ASP A 29 -7.81 -10.57 10.04
N ILE A 30 -7.77 -9.27 9.69
CA ILE A 30 -8.18 -8.17 10.58
C ILE A 30 -9.55 -7.63 10.17
N CYS A 31 -9.71 -7.31 8.89
CA CYS A 31 -10.89 -6.64 8.34
C CYS A 31 -12.04 -7.63 8.05
N PHE A 32 -11.76 -8.87 7.66
CA PHE A 32 -12.75 -9.80 7.09
C PHE A 32 -13.05 -10.97 8.03
N LYS A 33 -13.10 -10.72 9.35
CA LYS A 33 -13.31 -11.76 10.37
C LYS A 33 -14.74 -12.28 10.43
N ASN A 34 -15.73 -11.41 10.25
CA ASN A 34 -17.14 -11.76 10.39
C ASN A 34 -17.97 -11.11 9.28
N ARG A 35 -19.21 -11.59 9.09
CA ARG A 35 -20.08 -11.12 7.99
C ARG A 35 -20.30 -9.60 8.02
N PHE A 36 -20.38 -9.01 9.22
CA PHE A 36 -20.60 -7.58 9.37
C PHE A 36 -19.38 -6.75 8.98
N THR A 37 -18.19 -7.09 9.49
CA THR A 37 -16.96 -6.38 9.14
C THR A 37 -16.59 -6.60 7.69
N THR A 38 -16.80 -7.81 7.15
CA THR A 38 -16.65 -8.10 5.73
C THR A 38 -17.57 -7.20 4.89
N ALA A 39 -18.86 -7.10 5.23
CA ALA A 39 -19.77 -6.21 4.51
C ALA A 39 -19.33 -4.74 4.61
N PHE A 40 -18.93 -4.28 5.80
CA PHE A 40 -18.45 -2.92 6.02
C PHE A 40 -17.22 -2.58 5.16
N PHE A 41 -16.19 -3.42 5.21
CA PHE A 41 -14.95 -3.18 4.46
C PHE A 41 -15.13 -3.35 2.95
N THR A 42 -15.91 -4.35 2.50
CA THR A 42 -16.24 -4.50 1.07
C THR A 42 -17.01 -3.29 0.54
N ASN A 43 -18.00 -2.79 1.28
CA ASN A 43 -18.75 -1.58 0.89
C ASN A 43 -17.89 -0.31 0.94
N GLY A 44 -16.86 -0.29 1.77
CA GLY A 44 -15.84 0.75 1.82
C GLY A 44 -14.73 0.62 0.77
N GLN A 45 -14.92 -0.22 -0.26
CA GLN A 45 -13.94 -0.46 -1.34
C GLN A 45 -12.58 -0.97 -0.84
N VAL A 46 -12.60 -1.75 0.24
CA VAL A 46 -11.40 -2.42 0.76
C VAL A 46 -11.28 -3.81 0.15
N LEU A 47 -10.16 -4.09 -0.50
CA LEU A 47 -9.86 -5.40 -1.07
C LEU A 47 -9.07 -6.25 -0.06
N PRO A 48 -9.40 -7.54 0.08
CA PRO A 48 -8.73 -8.42 1.04
C PRO A 48 -7.32 -8.79 0.57
N THR A 49 -6.34 -8.56 1.43
CA THR A 49 -4.94 -8.97 1.24
C THR A 49 -4.54 -9.98 2.29
N TYR A 50 -3.80 -11.00 1.87
CA TYR A 50 -3.31 -12.07 2.74
C TYR A 50 -1.86 -11.82 3.12
N ARG A 51 -1.59 -11.89 4.43
CA ARG A 51 -0.24 -11.79 4.98
C ARG A 51 0.38 -13.18 5.01
N LEU A 52 1.63 -13.30 4.56
CA LEU A 52 2.39 -14.57 4.55
C LEU A 52 2.40 -15.27 5.92
N ARG A 53 2.43 -14.50 7.02
CA ARG A 53 2.40 -15.05 8.40
C ARG A 53 1.13 -15.84 8.72
N HIS A 54 0.01 -15.56 8.05
CA HIS A 54 -1.30 -16.10 8.40
C HIS A 54 -1.94 -16.96 7.31
N SER A 55 -1.38 -16.98 6.09
CA SER A 55 -1.94 -17.75 4.98
C SER A 55 -0.85 -18.15 3.98
N PRO A 56 -0.88 -19.39 3.47
CA PRO A 56 0.02 -19.83 2.40
C PRO A 56 -0.22 -19.09 1.09
N HIS A 57 -1.38 -18.45 0.92
CA HIS A 57 -1.73 -17.64 -0.26
C HIS A 57 -1.31 -16.17 -0.13
N GLY A 58 -0.64 -15.80 0.98
CA GLY A 58 -0.11 -14.46 1.15
C GLY A 58 1.09 -14.18 0.26
N GLY A 59 1.47 -12.90 0.18
CA GLY A 59 2.72 -12.49 -0.47
C GLY A 59 2.52 -11.55 -1.65
N LEU A 60 3.59 -11.40 -2.43
CA LEU A 60 3.70 -10.39 -3.48
C LEU A 60 2.79 -10.68 -4.70
N PHE A 61 2.59 -11.96 -5.01
CA PHE A 61 1.88 -12.42 -6.21
C PHE A 61 0.47 -12.95 -5.89
N GLN A 62 -0.12 -12.49 -4.79
CA GLN A 62 -1.50 -12.80 -4.46
C GLN A 62 -2.48 -12.23 -5.53
N PRO A 63 -3.63 -12.89 -5.79
CA PRO A 63 -4.56 -12.48 -6.86
C PRO A 63 -5.05 -11.04 -6.78
N VAL A 64 -5.23 -10.50 -5.56
CA VAL A 64 -5.69 -9.12 -5.34
C VAL A 64 -4.72 -8.06 -5.89
N MET A 65 -3.41 -8.36 -5.93
CA MET A 65 -2.43 -7.44 -6.53
C MET A 65 -2.62 -7.36 -8.04
N GLU A 66 -2.90 -8.49 -8.69
CA GLU A 66 -3.20 -8.54 -10.12
C GLU A 66 -4.54 -7.86 -10.43
N GLN A 67 -5.55 -8.14 -9.62
CA GLN A 67 -6.87 -7.49 -9.72
C GLN A 67 -6.75 -5.96 -9.63
N THR A 68 -5.96 -5.45 -8.68
CA THR A 68 -5.77 -4.00 -8.52
C THR A 68 -4.99 -3.38 -9.68
N ILE A 69 -3.98 -4.06 -10.22
CA ILE A 69 -3.28 -3.62 -11.45
C ILE A 69 -4.27 -3.53 -12.63
N GLN A 70 -5.14 -4.52 -12.80
CA GLN A 70 -6.15 -4.51 -13.86
C GLN A 70 -7.18 -3.41 -13.67
N MET A 71 -7.62 -3.15 -12.44
CA MET A 71 -8.54 -2.05 -12.11
C MET A 71 -7.93 -0.68 -12.39
N LEU A 72 -6.65 -0.49 -12.09
CA LEU A 72 -5.93 0.76 -12.32
C LEU A 72 -5.54 0.96 -13.80
N THR A 73 -5.64 -0.09 -14.63
CA THR A 73 -5.33 -0.02 -16.06
C THR A 73 -6.53 0.56 -16.82
N HIS A 74 -6.27 1.59 -17.63
CA HIS A 74 -7.32 2.23 -18.43
C HIS A 74 -8.07 1.22 -19.32
N PRO A 75 -9.41 1.26 -19.42
CA PRO A 75 -10.20 0.25 -20.14
C PRO A 75 -9.78 0.02 -21.59
N THR A 76 -9.39 1.08 -22.31
CA THR A 76 -8.92 0.96 -23.71
C THR A 76 -7.64 0.13 -23.82
N LEU A 77 -6.69 0.35 -22.89
CA LEU A 77 -5.44 -0.41 -22.82
C LEU A 77 -5.71 -1.85 -22.39
N ARG A 78 -6.61 -2.05 -21.40
CA ARG A 78 -7.02 -3.40 -20.95
C ARG A 78 -7.58 -4.23 -22.10
N ASN A 79 -8.48 -3.64 -22.91
CA ASN A 79 -9.08 -4.30 -24.06
C ASN A 79 -8.05 -4.59 -25.16
N SER A 80 -7.12 -3.66 -25.41
CA SER A 80 -6.01 -3.88 -26.35
C SER A 80 -5.11 -5.04 -25.91
N ILE A 81 -4.75 -5.10 -24.62
CA ILE A 81 -3.93 -6.18 -24.06
C ILE A 81 -4.66 -7.52 -24.18
N ALA A 82 -5.93 -7.59 -23.78
CA ALA A 82 -6.75 -8.79 -23.86
C ALA A 82 -6.92 -9.30 -25.30
N SER A 83 -7.01 -8.39 -26.29
CA SER A 83 -7.07 -8.77 -27.71
C SER A 83 -5.74 -9.29 -28.27
N SER A 84 -4.61 -8.97 -27.63
CA SER A 84 -3.27 -9.38 -28.05
C SER A 84 -2.75 -10.67 -27.39
N SER A 85 -3.30 -11.05 -26.23
CA SER A 85 -2.95 -12.29 -25.52
C SER A 85 -3.98 -13.40 -25.78
N LEU A 86 -3.59 -14.47 -26.47
CA LEU A 86 -4.38 -15.71 -26.64
C LEU A 86 -4.48 -16.51 -25.32
N SER A 87 -5.06 -15.93 -24.26
CA SER A 87 -5.32 -16.63 -22.99
C SER A 87 -6.60 -16.13 -22.32
N PRO A 88 -7.63 -16.98 -22.13
CA PRO A 88 -8.94 -16.58 -21.65
C PRO A 88 -9.06 -16.73 -20.14
N THR A 89 -8.68 -15.70 -19.38
CA THR A 89 -9.17 -15.49 -17.99
C THR A 89 -9.29 -13.99 -17.69
N ALA A 90 -9.80 -13.22 -18.65
CA ALA A 90 -10.32 -11.88 -18.36
C ALA A 90 -11.68 -12.05 -17.68
N PHE A 91 -11.81 -11.58 -16.44
CA PHE A 91 -13.11 -11.39 -15.81
C PHE A 91 -13.99 -10.54 -16.72
N THR A 92 -15.05 -11.15 -17.24
CA THR A 92 -16.14 -10.47 -17.91
C THR A 92 -16.86 -9.63 -16.86
N ASP A 93 -16.63 -8.32 -16.87
CA ASP A 93 -17.56 -7.37 -16.28
C ASP A 93 -18.90 -7.55 -17.01
N SER A 94 -19.81 -8.34 -16.43
CA SER A 94 -21.13 -8.65 -16.97
C SER A 94 -22.10 -7.46 -16.96
N ASN A 95 -21.58 -6.23 -17.03
CA ASN A 95 -22.33 -4.97 -17.08
C ASN A 95 -21.65 -3.92 -17.98
N SER A 96 -21.22 -4.33 -19.19
CA SER A 96 -20.68 -3.42 -20.22
C SER A 96 -21.76 -2.83 -21.15
N ASN A 97 -22.95 -2.54 -20.64
CA ASN A 97 -24.00 -1.81 -21.38
C ASN A 97 -24.09 -0.31 -21.01
N GLY A 98 -23.01 0.28 -20.49
CA GLY A 98 -22.96 1.72 -20.20
C GLY A 98 -21.68 2.36 -20.75
N GLY A 99 -21.77 2.99 -21.91
CA GLY A 99 -20.73 3.86 -22.49
C GLY A 99 -20.54 5.18 -21.74
N GLY A 100 -20.56 5.14 -20.41
CA GLY A 100 -20.20 6.27 -19.56
C GLY A 100 -18.70 6.23 -19.26
N ASN A 101 -18.04 7.39 -19.34
CA ASN A 101 -16.68 7.54 -18.82
C ASN A 101 -16.69 7.26 -17.31
N LYS A 102 -16.34 6.03 -16.92
CA LYS A 102 -16.13 5.72 -15.51
C LYS A 102 -15.00 6.62 -14.98
N PRO A 103 -15.16 7.21 -13.78
CA PRO A 103 -14.12 8.06 -13.22
C PRO A 103 -12.83 7.25 -12.96
N PRO A 104 -11.67 7.93 -12.93
CA PRO A 104 -10.41 7.28 -12.67
C PRO A 104 -10.42 6.62 -11.29
N ILE A 105 -9.89 5.40 -11.22
CA ILE A 105 -9.73 4.66 -9.98
C ILE A 105 -8.46 5.15 -9.28
N TRP A 106 -8.55 5.40 -7.98
CA TRP A 106 -7.42 5.71 -7.12
C TRP A 106 -7.30 4.66 -6.01
N LEU A 107 -6.05 4.29 -5.70
CA LEU A 107 -5.71 3.24 -4.75
C LEU A 107 -4.88 3.84 -3.62
N HIS A 108 -5.34 3.70 -2.39
CA HIS A 108 -4.62 4.06 -1.18
C HIS A 108 -3.90 2.83 -0.62
N ILE A 109 -2.60 2.95 -0.35
CA ILE A 109 -1.74 1.84 0.08
C ILE A 109 -1.02 2.25 1.37
N PHE A 110 -0.97 1.34 2.35
CA PHE A 110 -0.12 1.42 3.54
C PHE A 110 1.10 0.53 3.33
N PRO A 111 2.21 1.04 2.79
CA PRO A 111 3.30 0.21 2.29
C PRO A 111 4.10 -0.48 3.40
N GLU A 112 4.02 -0.03 4.66
CA GLU A 112 4.61 -0.77 5.80
C GLU A 112 3.96 -2.15 6.00
N GLY A 113 2.69 -2.30 5.58
CA GLY A 113 1.94 -3.56 5.62
C GLY A 113 1.76 -4.14 7.02
N GLN A 114 1.84 -3.29 8.03
CA GLN A 114 1.62 -3.53 9.46
C GLN A 114 1.46 -2.16 10.13
N ILE A 115 0.66 -2.09 11.21
CA ILE A 115 0.62 -0.90 12.06
C ILE A 115 1.94 -0.82 12.84
N TYR A 116 2.58 0.34 12.80
CA TYR A 116 3.79 0.63 13.54
C TYR A 116 3.62 1.94 14.29
N GLN A 117 3.73 1.87 15.62
CA GLN A 117 3.60 3.02 16.50
C GLN A 117 4.98 3.26 17.15
N HIS A 118 5.67 4.31 16.72
CA HIS A 118 6.96 4.74 17.29
C HIS A 118 6.79 6.09 18.00
N PRO A 119 7.38 6.31 19.20
CA PRO A 119 7.22 7.56 19.93
C PRO A 119 7.64 8.81 19.15
N THR A 120 8.64 8.68 18.27
CA THR A 120 9.14 9.77 17.41
C THR A 120 8.65 9.68 15.96
N PHE A 121 7.58 8.91 15.72
CA PHE A 121 6.97 8.74 14.39
C PHE A 121 7.95 8.29 13.30
N GLN A 122 8.93 7.46 13.67
CA GLN A 122 9.78 6.85 12.66
C GLN A 122 8.95 5.92 11.78
N MET A 123 9.26 5.92 10.49
CA MET A 123 8.65 5.01 9.53
C MET A 123 9.49 3.75 9.39
N ARG A 124 8.83 2.60 9.25
CA ARG A 124 9.54 1.36 8.90
C ARG A 124 9.95 1.36 7.43
N TYR A 125 10.61 0.28 7.04
CA TYR A 125 10.79 -0.06 5.65
C TYR A 125 9.44 -0.22 4.96
N PHE A 126 9.39 0.18 3.70
CA PHE A 126 8.21 -0.06 2.86
C PHE A 126 8.35 -1.43 2.20
N LYS A 127 7.28 -2.22 2.27
CA LYS A 127 7.22 -3.48 1.56
C LYS A 127 7.25 -3.21 0.06
N TRP A 128 8.22 -3.83 -0.58
CA TRP A 128 8.44 -3.89 -2.02
C TRP A 128 7.27 -4.33 -2.90
N GLY A 129 6.12 -4.73 -2.32
CA GLY A 129 4.89 -4.93 -3.07
C GLY A 129 4.32 -3.68 -3.72
N VAL A 130 4.59 -2.50 -3.16
CA VAL A 130 4.19 -1.21 -3.78
C VAL A 130 4.86 -1.01 -5.15
N ALA A 131 6.05 -1.59 -5.36
CA ALA A 131 6.78 -1.46 -6.61
C ALA A 131 6.05 -2.11 -7.79
N ARG A 132 5.18 -3.10 -7.57
CA ARG A 132 4.41 -3.72 -8.67
C ARG A 132 3.57 -2.70 -9.40
N TYR A 133 2.92 -1.77 -8.70
CA TYR A 133 2.10 -0.74 -9.34
C TYR A 133 2.93 0.21 -10.20
N ILE A 134 4.15 0.56 -9.76
CA ILE A 134 5.04 1.44 -10.52
C ILE A 134 5.67 0.73 -11.72
N LEU A 135 6.00 -0.55 -11.59
CA LEU A 135 6.73 -1.30 -12.61
C LEU A 135 5.80 -1.97 -13.63
N GLU A 136 4.68 -2.53 -13.18
CA GLU A 136 3.84 -3.43 -13.97
C GLU A 136 2.64 -2.74 -14.63
N LEU A 137 2.21 -1.57 -14.14
CA LEU A 137 1.17 -0.81 -14.83
C LEU A 137 1.65 -0.38 -16.23
N PRO A 138 0.81 -0.45 -17.28
CA PRO A 138 1.20 -0.06 -18.64
C PRO A 138 1.71 1.38 -18.74
N GLN A 139 1.12 2.28 -17.96
CA GLN A 139 1.54 3.68 -17.79
C GLN A 139 2.02 3.90 -16.35
N ALA A 140 2.94 4.85 -16.15
CA ALA A 140 3.36 5.24 -14.80
C ALA A 140 2.15 5.82 -14.03
N PRO A 141 1.86 5.33 -12.81
CA PRO A 141 0.78 5.89 -12.01
C PRO A 141 1.18 7.27 -11.45
N ILE A 142 0.19 8.14 -11.27
CA ILE A 142 0.36 9.34 -10.43
C ILE A 142 0.45 8.88 -8.98
N ILE A 143 1.53 9.28 -8.30
CA ILE A 143 1.75 8.96 -6.89
C ILE A 143 1.61 10.22 -6.05
N LEU A 144 0.74 10.18 -5.06
CA LEU A 144 0.54 11.23 -4.08
C LEU A 144 1.01 10.73 -2.71
N PRO A 145 2.17 11.20 -2.20
CA PRO A 145 2.66 10.77 -0.90
C PRO A 145 1.80 11.39 0.21
N LEU A 146 1.58 10.60 1.26
CA LEU A 146 0.82 10.96 2.44
C LEU A 146 1.64 10.64 3.68
N PHE A 147 1.77 11.60 4.59
CA PHE A 147 2.34 11.38 5.91
C PHE A 147 1.32 11.76 6.97
N PHE A 148 1.14 10.94 8.00
CA PHE A 148 0.16 11.21 9.05
C PHE A 148 0.67 10.79 10.44
N THR A 149 0.20 11.50 11.48
CA THR A 149 0.55 11.28 12.89
C THR A 149 -0.67 11.48 13.79
N GLY A 150 -0.56 11.12 15.07
CA GLY A 150 -1.64 11.27 16.07
C GLY A 150 -2.62 10.08 16.15
N MET A 151 -2.52 9.15 15.20
CA MET A 151 -3.37 7.96 15.13
C MET A 151 -3.18 7.02 16.34
N GLN A 152 -1.98 6.97 16.90
CA GLN A 152 -1.64 6.21 18.09
C GLN A 152 -2.39 6.71 19.34
N ASP A 153 -2.66 8.01 19.43
CA ASP A 153 -3.35 8.62 20.57
C ASP A 153 -4.87 8.42 20.47
N VAL A 154 -5.39 8.34 19.25
CA VAL A 154 -6.81 8.07 18.97
C VAL A 154 -7.14 6.57 19.05
N MET A 155 -6.26 5.70 18.54
CA MET A 155 -6.40 4.23 18.51
C MET A 155 -5.06 3.50 18.77
N HIS A 156 -4.63 3.46 20.02
CA HIS A 156 -3.43 2.70 20.43
C HIS A 156 -3.63 1.17 20.27
N GLU A 157 -2.60 0.45 19.80
CA GLU A 157 -2.60 -1.02 19.65
C GLU A 157 -2.90 -1.82 20.94
N LYS A 158 -2.46 -1.34 22.12
CA LYS A 158 -2.55 -2.08 23.41
C LYS A 158 -3.90 -1.93 24.14
N ARG A 159 -4.99 -1.60 23.43
CA ARG A 159 -6.27 -1.19 24.05
C ARG A 159 -7.09 -2.35 24.62
N THR A 160 -7.63 -2.16 25.83
CA THR A 160 -8.72 -2.96 26.42
C THR A 160 -10.10 -2.46 25.95
N PHE A 161 -11.15 -3.27 26.14
CA PHE A 161 -12.51 -3.03 25.63
C PHE A 161 -13.12 -1.69 26.15
N PRO A 162 -13.85 -0.90 25.33
CA PRO A 162 -14.29 -1.15 23.96
C PRO A 162 -13.27 -0.70 22.89
N ARG A 163 -12.92 -1.62 21.99
CA ARG A 163 -11.81 -1.47 21.03
C ARG A 163 -12.15 -0.64 19.78
N PHE A 164 -13.41 -0.26 19.57
CA PHE A 164 -13.90 0.33 18.31
C PHE A 164 -14.20 1.84 18.38
N ILE A 165 -14.13 2.45 19.57
CA ILE A 165 -14.48 3.87 19.76
C ILE A 165 -13.19 4.72 19.75
N PRO A 166 -13.01 5.68 18.81
CA PRO A 166 -11.87 6.59 18.82
C PRO A 166 -11.86 7.44 20.10
N ARG A 167 -10.68 7.69 20.70
CA ARG A 167 -10.59 8.68 21.80
C ARG A 167 -10.89 10.07 21.23
N ILE A 168 -11.79 10.79 21.89
CA ILE A 168 -12.19 12.14 21.51
C ILE A 168 -11.21 13.11 22.16
N GLY A 169 -10.83 14.17 21.43
CA GLY A 169 -9.97 15.26 21.95
C GLY A 169 -8.47 15.14 21.65
N ASN A 170 -8.06 14.18 20.81
CA ASN A 170 -6.68 14.08 20.32
C ASN A 170 -6.59 14.60 18.88
N ASP A 171 -5.45 15.22 18.56
CA ASP A 171 -5.20 15.77 17.23
C ASP A 171 -4.65 14.71 16.27
N ILE A 172 -5.23 14.62 15.08
CA ILE A 172 -4.70 13.85 13.95
C ILE A 172 -4.15 14.85 12.94
N SER A 173 -2.89 14.69 12.55
CA SER A 173 -2.27 15.49 11.49
C SER A 173 -2.08 14.63 10.25
N ILE A 174 -2.48 15.14 9.09
CA ILE A 174 -2.35 14.49 7.79
C ILE A 174 -1.76 15.50 6.81
N THR A 175 -0.55 15.23 6.34
CA THR A 175 0.19 16.03 5.37
C THR A 175 0.15 15.35 4.01
N PHE A 176 -0.43 16.04 3.03
CA PHE A 176 -0.43 15.62 1.62
C PHE A 176 0.74 16.28 0.89
N GLY A 177 1.52 15.48 0.15
CA GLY A 177 2.56 16.01 -0.73
C GLY A 177 2.03 16.46 -2.08
N ASN A 178 2.94 16.95 -2.92
CA ASN A 178 2.66 17.14 -4.34
C ASN A 178 2.68 15.81 -5.07
N ALA A 179 1.99 15.74 -6.21
CA ALA A 179 2.13 14.60 -7.12
C ALA A 179 3.59 14.43 -7.52
N VAL A 180 4.12 13.21 -7.36
CA VAL A 180 5.49 12.89 -7.75
C VAL A 180 5.58 12.95 -9.28
N PRO A 181 6.56 13.67 -9.86
CA PRO A 181 6.72 13.75 -11.31
C PRO A 181 6.88 12.36 -11.94
N LEU A 182 6.21 12.12 -13.07
CA LEU A 182 6.12 10.79 -13.69
C LEU A 182 7.49 10.28 -14.15
N GLU A 183 8.33 11.20 -14.61
CA GLU A 183 9.70 10.95 -15.08
C GLU A 183 10.61 10.36 -13.99
N LYS A 184 10.26 10.54 -12.71
CA LYS A 184 10.99 9.93 -11.59
C LYS A 184 11.04 8.40 -11.71
N TRP A 185 10.06 7.80 -12.39
CA TRP A 185 9.93 6.35 -12.52
C TRP A 185 10.51 5.80 -13.83
N ASP A 186 11.00 6.65 -14.73
CA ASP A 186 11.37 6.24 -16.09
C ASP A 186 12.51 5.22 -16.11
N ASP A 187 13.55 5.45 -15.31
CA ASP A 187 14.73 4.58 -15.28
C ASP A 187 14.40 3.20 -14.71
N VAL A 188 13.66 3.15 -13.60
CA VAL A 188 13.24 1.87 -12.99
C VAL A 188 12.25 1.12 -13.88
N ARG A 189 11.37 1.82 -14.60
CA ARG A 189 10.45 1.21 -15.58
C ARG A 189 11.20 0.72 -16.83
N ARG A 190 12.25 1.42 -17.27
CA ARG A 190 13.13 0.99 -18.37
C ARG A 190 13.89 -0.28 -18.00
N GLU A 191 14.48 -0.30 -16.81
CA GLU A 191 15.18 -1.46 -16.26
C GLU A 191 14.23 -2.67 -16.15
N TRP A 192 12.99 -2.46 -15.66
CA TRP A 192 11.98 -3.50 -15.58
C TRP A 192 11.58 -4.07 -16.95
N ARG A 193 11.45 -3.23 -17.98
CA ARG A 193 11.20 -3.71 -19.35
C ARG A 193 12.33 -4.61 -19.84
N GLY A 194 13.58 -4.22 -19.60
CA GLY A 194 14.75 -5.04 -19.94
C GLY A 194 14.75 -6.39 -19.21
N ILE A 195 14.43 -6.42 -17.91
CA ILE A 195 14.30 -7.67 -17.15
C ILE A 195 13.18 -8.54 -17.74
N ARG A 196 12.02 -7.95 -18.06
CA ARG A 196 10.89 -8.67 -18.69
C ARG A 196 11.28 -9.27 -20.03
N GLU A 197 11.96 -8.53 -20.89
CA GLU A 197 12.42 -9.02 -22.20
C GLU A 197 13.38 -10.21 -22.05
N LYS A 198 14.37 -10.12 -21.16
CA LYS A 198 15.26 -11.25 -20.84
C LYS A 198 14.45 -12.48 -20.38
N CYS A 199 13.49 -12.31 -19.49
CA CYS A 199 12.67 -13.40 -18.96
C CYS A 199 11.77 -14.02 -20.05
N ILE A 200 11.24 -13.22 -20.97
CA ILE A 200 10.46 -13.69 -22.13
C ILE A 200 11.33 -14.55 -23.05
N VAL A 201 12.58 -14.15 -23.29
CA VAL A 201 13.54 -14.91 -24.11
C VAL A 201 13.88 -16.26 -23.47
N ILE A 202 14.04 -16.30 -22.14
CA ILE A 202 14.25 -17.56 -21.40
C ILE A 202 13.02 -18.46 -21.51
N GLY A 203 11.82 -17.86 -21.36
CA GLY A 203 10.55 -18.55 -21.50
C GLY A 203 10.26 -19.59 -20.42
N GLY A 204 9.07 -20.19 -20.50
CA GLY A 204 8.63 -21.26 -19.60
C GLY A 204 8.56 -20.84 -18.12
N GLU A 205 8.54 -21.85 -17.25
CA GLU A 205 8.47 -21.67 -15.80
C GLU A 205 9.67 -20.90 -15.23
N GLU A 206 10.85 -21.08 -15.81
CA GLU A 206 12.08 -20.42 -15.35
C GLU A 206 12.05 -18.91 -15.62
N GLY A 207 11.60 -18.49 -16.81
CA GLY A 207 11.43 -17.06 -17.11
C GLY A 207 10.45 -16.39 -16.15
N GLU A 208 9.33 -17.06 -15.84
CA GLU A 208 8.38 -16.55 -14.84
C GLU A 208 8.96 -16.52 -13.42
N ARG A 209 9.70 -17.56 -13.03
CA ARG A 209 10.36 -17.63 -11.72
C ARG A 209 11.38 -16.50 -11.56
N LEU A 210 12.20 -16.24 -12.57
CA LEU A 210 13.18 -15.14 -12.55
C LEU A 210 12.50 -13.77 -12.51
N LEU A 211 11.39 -13.60 -13.22
CA LEU A 211 10.63 -12.36 -13.15
C LEU A 211 10.00 -12.14 -11.76
N ARG A 212 9.60 -13.22 -11.09
CA ARG A 212 9.01 -13.17 -9.75
C ARG A 212 10.06 -13.00 -8.64
N GLU A 213 11.09 -13.83 -8.66
CA GLU A 213 12.01 -14.07 -7.53
C GLU A 213 13.49 -13.85 -7.89
N GLY A 214 13.80 -13.60 -9.16
CA GLY A 214 15.17 -13.38 -9.62
C GLY A 214 15.81 -12.15 -8.96
N GLU A 215 17.11 -12.24 -8.74
CA GLU A 215 17.87 -11.24 -7.99
C GLU A 215 17.74 -9.82 -8.58
N GLU A 216 17.82 -9.69 -9.92
CA GLU A 216 17.63 -8.40 -10.61
C GLU A 216 16.23 -7.81 -10.33
N ALA A 217 15.18 -8.63 -10.48
CA ALA A 217 13.80 -8.20 -10.25
C ALA A 217 13.56 -7.81 -8.77
N VAL A 218 14.16 -8.54 -7.85
CA VAL A 218 14.08 -8.26 -6.40
C VAL A 218 14.76 -6.96 -6.04
N LYS A 219 16.01 -6.78 -6.48
CA LYS A 219 16.78 -5.55 -6.25
C LYS A 219 16.05 -4.33 -6.79
N LEU A 220 15.50 -4.42 -8.00
CA LEU A 220 14.74 -3.32 -8.60
C LEU A 220 13.49 -2.95 -7.79
N ARG A 221 12.71 -3.94 -7.35
CA ARG A 221 11.53 -3.70 -6.52
C ARG A 221 11.87 -3.09 -5.15
N VAL A 222 12.97 -3.52 -4.52
CA VAL A 222 13.48 -2.92 -3.28
C VAL A 222 13.86 -1.45 -3.52
N LYS A 223 14.61 -1.17 -4.59
CA LYS A 223 14.98 0.20 -4.98
C LYS A 223 13.75 1.09 -5.17
N VAL A 224 12.74 0.61 -5.89
CA VAL A 224 11.49 1.37 -6.09
C VAL A 224 10.76 1.63 -4.78
N ALA A 225 10.71 0.66 -3.87
CA ALA A 225 10.07 0.86 -2.57
C ALA A 225 10.78 1.88 -1.69
N LEU A 226 12.12 1.91 -1.73
CA LEU A 226 12.91 2.96 -1.10
C LEU A 226 12.60 4.33 -1.72
N MET A 227 12.56 4.44 -3.05
CA MET A 227 12.19 5.69 -3.72
C MET A 227 10.81 6.21 -3.29
N VAL A 228 9.83 5.32 -3.10
CA VAL A 228 8.50 5.70 -2.59
C VAL A 228 8.58 6.13 -1.13
N ARG A 229 9.35 5.43 -0.30
CA ARG A 229 9.57 5.78 1.12
C ARG A 229 10.21 7.16 1.25
N ASP A 230 11.18 7.48 0.42
CA ASP A 230 11.88 8.77 0.43
C ASP A 230 10.93 9.94 0.14
N GLU A 231 9.92 9.75 -0.74
CA GLU A 231 8.91 10.79 -0.99
C GLU A 231 8.02 11.04 0.23
N VAL A 232 7.71 10.01 1.02
CA VAL A 232 6.98 10.19 2.29
C VAL A 232 7.89 10.78 3.36
N GLU A 233 9.18 10.43 3.37
CA GLU A 233 10.16 10.99 4.32
C GLU A 233 10.36 12.49 4.13
N LYS A 234 10.35 12.99 2.89
CA LYS A 234 10.35 14.43 2.62
C LYS A 234 9.19 15.14 3.30
N LEU A 235 7.98 14.57 3.24
CA LEU A 235 6.80 15.14 3.91
C LEU A 235 6.94 15.12 5.42
N ARG A 236 7.50 14.04 5.97
CA ARG A 236 7.78 13.92 7.40
C ARG A 236 8.73 15.01 7.88
N VAL A 237 9.84 15.22 7.18
CA VAL A 237 10.79 16.30 7.51
C VAL A 237 10.16 17.68 7.33
N ALA A 238 9.42 17.90 6.24
CA ALA A 238 8.68 19.15 6.01
C ALA A 238 7.60 19.42 7.07
N SER A 239 7.07 18.37 7.70
CA SER A 239 6.11 18.47 8.81
C SER A 239 6.77 18.73 10.17
N GLY A 240 8.10 18.97 10.21
CA GLY A 240 8.85 19.32 11.42
C GLY A 240 9.41 18.15 12.23
N TYR A 241 9.34 16.92 11.71
CA TYR A 241 9.91 15.75 12.39
C TYR A 241 11.38 15.50 11.97
N PRO A 242 12.27 15.07 12.89
CA PRO A 242 13.69 14.82 12.57
C PRO A 242 13.82 13.65 11.60
N PRO A 243 14.73 13.62 10.62
CA PRO A 243 14.86 12.54 9.62
C PRO A 243 14.80 11.12 10.19
N ASN A 244 14.35 10.14 9.38
CA ASN A 244 14.32 8.76 9.87
C ASN A 244 15.74 8.25 10.07
N MET A 245 15.90 7.34 11.02
CA MET A 245 17.16 6.63 11.17
C MET A 245 17.41 5.75 9.95
N PRO A 246 18.61 5.74 9.33
CA PRO A 246 18.88 4.99 8.10
C PRO A 246 18.51 3.50 8.19
N GLU A 247 18.76 2.88 9.35
CA GLU A 247 18.43 1.48 9.61
C GLU A 247 16.93 1.19 9.59
N SER A 248 16.07 2.20 9.86
CA SER A 248 14.61 2.02 9.83
C SER A 248 14.10 1.69 8.43
N ALA A 249 14.84 2.01 7.37
CA ALA A 249 14.54 1.66 5.99
C ALA A 249 14.85 0.19 5.63
N LEU A 250 15.57 -0.53 6.49
CA LEU A 250 15.99 -1.92 6.24
C LEU A 250 15.02 -2.91 6.90
N ALA A 251 14.63 -3.95 6.15
CA ALA A 251 13.81 -5.03 6.70
C ALA A 251 14.54 -5.83 7.79
N GLU A 252 15.85 -5.99 7.66
CA GLU A 252 16.74 -6.68 8.61
C GLU A 252 16.62 -6.12 10.03
N THR A 253 16.50 -4.80 10.16
CA THR A 253 16.33 -4.08 11.44
C THR A 253 15.13 -4.57 12.25
N PHE A 254 14.17 -5.24 11.60
CA PHE A 254 12.95 -5.74 12.21
C PHE A 254 12.78 -7.27 12.16
N LYS A 255 13.79 -8.03 11.72
CA LYS A 255 13.71 -9.50 11.66
C LYS A 255 13.72 -10.15 13.04
N ASP A 256 14.61 -9.68 13.93
CA ASP A 256 14.78 -10.26 15.27
C ASP A 256 14.04 -9.49 16.36
N LYS A 257 13.48 -8.32 16.01
CA LYS A 257 12.84 -7.43 16.97
C LYS A 257 11.35 -7.74 17.11
N THR A 258 11.05 -8.78 17.91
CA THR A 258 9.79 -8.89 18.64
C THR A 258 9.61 -7.75 19.67
N SER A 259 10.59 -6.84 19.82
CA SER A 259 10.81 -6.05 21.05
C SER A 259 10.89 -4.53 20.94
N TYR A 260 10.52 -3.86 19.82
CA TYR A 260 10.32 -2.39 19.93
C TYR A 260 9.12 -2.04 20.82
N LEU A 261 8.21 -2.98 21.03
CA LEU A 261 7.15 -2.86 22.02
C LEU A 261 7.65 -2.94 23.47
N HIS A 262 8.85 -3.51 23.72
CA HIS A 262 9.41 -3.71 25.05
C HIS A 262 10.44 -2.63 25.45
N GLU A 263 11.20 -2.04 24.51
CA GLU A 263 12.20 -1.01 24.85
C GLU A 263 11.58 0.32 25.28
N PHE A 264 10.37 0.65 24.82
CA PHE A 264 9.61 1.84 25.26
C PHE A 264 8.52 1.54 26.30
N GLU A 265 8.47 0.31 26.83
CA GLU A 265 7.64 -0.05 27.98
C GLU A 265 8.22 0.46 29.31
N ALA A 266 9.46 0.93 29.31
CA ALA A 266 10.10 1.53 30.47
C ALA A 266 9.93 3.07 30.46
N ASP A 267 8.79 3.51 30.98
CA ASP A 267 8.59 4.83 31.59
C ASP A 267 8.52 6.06 30.66
N PRO A 268 7.30 6.53 30.30
CA PRO A 268 7.12 7.77 29.52
C PRO A 268 7.57 9.05 30.24
N GLU A 269 7.87 9.03 31.55
CA GLU A 269 8.33 10.21 32.28
C GLU A 269 9.83 10.50 32.11
N LYS A 270 10.63 9.56 31.59
CA LYS A 270 12.09 9.74 31.48
C LYS A 270 12.58 10.63 30.33
N HIS A 271 11.72 10.97 29.37
CA HIS A 271 12.14 11.65 28.14
C HIS A 271 11.56 13.06 27.94
N VAL A 272 10.92 13.63 28.96
CA VAL A 272 10.47 15.03 28.93
C VAL A 272 11.59 16.01 29.32
N ASN A 273 12.72 15.55 29.85
CA ASN A 273 13.85 16.39 30.26
C ASN A 273 15.21 15.89 29.75
N SER A 274 15.38 15.79 28.43
CA SER A 274 16.71 15.66 27.79
C SER A 274 16.78 16.40 26.46
#